data_AF-A0A0F2MD15-F1
#
_entry.id   AF-A0A0F2MD15-F1
#
_cell.length_a   1.000
_cell.length_b   1.000
_cell.length_c   1.000
_cell.angle_alpha   90.00
_cell.angle_beta   90.00
_cell.angle_gamma   90.00
#
_symmetry.space_group_name_H-M   'P 1'
#
loop_
_entity.id
_entity.type
_entity.pdbx_description
1 polymer ?
#
loop_
_entity_poly.entity_id
_entity_poly.type
_entity_poly.pdbx_seq_one_letter_code
_entity_poly.pdbx_strand_id
1 'polypeptide(L)'
;MSGLKSVLTKQYKAAFARWPKDQLRPDVQLQDVLGGQHLADRLAGRRSLASPVTDIAIERATGRPPPNPPTSDLGQLRQVNALQSLLDDRYKKTHRLTGPLMTPRSNPTYYTDLITELEEAPTRSFLGRVRKRLGGMFRLS
;
A
#
# COMPACT_ATOMS: atom_id res chain seq x y z
N MET A 1 7.41 28.19 5.93
CA MET A 1 6.54 27.00 5.77
C MET A 1 5.37 27.15 6.74
N SER A 2 4.11 27.10 6.28
CA SER A 2 2.94 27.24 7.18
C SER A 2 3.03 26.23 8.33
N GLY A 3 2.79 26.67 9.58
CA GLY A 3 2.97 25.85 10.78
C GLY A 3 2.22 24.51 10.73
N LEU A 4 1.04 24.50 10.12
CA LEU A 4 0.22 23.29 9.94
C LEU A 4 0.91 22.21 9.08
N LYS A 5 1.63 22.60 8.02
CA LYS A 5 2.35 21.65 7.15
C LYS A 5 3.52 20.98 7.87
N SER A 6 4.18 21.70 8.79
CA SER A 6 5.20 21.14 9.67
C SER A 6 4.61 20.07 10.60
N VAL A 7 3.47 20.35 11.23
CA VAL A 7 2.76 19.39 12.10
C VAL A 7 2.34 18.15 11.31
N LEU A 8 1.73 18.32 10.13
CA LEU A 8 1.36 17.22 9.25
C LEU A 8 2.58 16.37 8.88
N THR A 9 3.69 17.01 8.51
CA THR A 9 4.94 16.30 8.17
C THR A 9 5.42 15.44 9.34
N LYS A 10 5.37 15.96 10.57
CA LYS A 10 5.73 15.21 11.78
C LYS A 10 4.78 14.02 12.00
N GLN A 11 3.48 14.22 11.85
CA GLN A 11 2.49 13.16 12.01
C GLN A 11 2.65 12.05 10.97
N TYR A 12 2.86 12.39 9.69
CA TYR A 12 3.15 11.41 8.64
C TYR A 12 4.44 10.64 8.93
N LYS A 13 5.52 11.32 9.32
CA LYS A 13 6.78 10.66 9.69
C LYS A 13 6.61 9.69 10.86
N ALA A 14 5.89 10.10 11.91
CA ALA A 14 5.59 9.23 13.05
C ALA A 14 4.77 8.01 12.63
N ALA A 15 3.83 8.20 11.70
CA ALA A 15 3.02 7.11 11.19
C ALA A 15 3.82 6.13 10.32
N PHE A 16 4.69 6.63 9.44
CA PHE A 16 5.57 5.78 8.61
C PHE A 16 6.57 4.99 9.44
N ALA A 17 7.05 5.54 10.57
CA ALA A 17 7.90 4.79 11.49
C ALA A 17 7.21 3.56 12.11
N ARG A 18 5.89 3.62 12.30
CA ARG A 18 5.06 2.50 12.79
C ARG A 18 4.51 1.62 11.66
N TRP A 19 4.68 2.03 10.41
CA TRP A 19 4.05 1.34 9.28
C TRP A 19 4.76 0.02 8.99
N PRO A 20 4.02 -1.10 8.82
CA PRO A 20 4.61 -2.41 8.59
C PRO A 20 5.40 -2.44 7.27
N LYS A 21 6.40 -3.31 7.20
CA LYS A 21 7.14 -3.57 5.95
C LYS A 21 6.32 -4.50 5.06
N ASP A 22 6.20 -4.16 3.79
CA ASP A 22 5.54 -5.00 2.78
C ASP A 22 6.52 -6.12 2.36
N GLN A 23 6.31 -7.34 2.86
CA GLN A 23 7.17 -8.48 2.53
C GLN A 23 7.04 -8.93 1.07
N LEU A 24 5.89 -8.69 0.43
CA LEU A 24 5.65 -9.12 -0.95
C LEU A 24 6.41 -8.27 -1.97
N ARG A 25 6.76 -7.04 -1.59
CA ARG A 25 7.46 -6.07 -2.45
C ARG A 25 8.61 -5.44 -1.68
N PRO A 26 9.68 -6.20 -1.40
CA PRO A 26 10.82 -5.68 -0.65
C PRO A 26 11.45 -4.46 -1.33
N ASP A 27 11.44 -4.40 -2.67
CA ASP A 27 12.05 -3.32 -3.46
C ASP A 27 11.29 -1.99 -3.41
N VAL A 28 10.00 -2.01 -3.08
CA VAL A 28 9.13 -0.83 -3.11
C VAL A 28 8.33 -0.75 -1.82
N GLN A 29 8.89 -0.05 -0.85
CA GLN A 29 8.23 0.19 0.44
C GLN A 29 7.51 1.55 0.44
N LEU A 30 6.38 1.62 1.13
CA LEU A 30 5.59 2.86 1.22
C LEU A 30 6.41 4.01 1.82
N GLN A 31 7.24 3.70 2.81
CA GLN A 31 8.07 4.66 3.53
C GLN A 31 9.13 5.28 2.61
N ASP A 32 9.63 4.50 1.65
CA ASP A 32 10.62 4.97 0.67
C ASP A 32 9.95 5.82 -0.41
N VAL A 33 8.78 5.41 -0.90
CA VAL A 33 8.03 6.14 -1.94
C VAL A 33 7.50 7.48 -1.43
N LEU A 34 7.03 7.53 -0.18
CA LEU A 34 6.48 8.74 0.45
C LEU A 34 7.49 9.43 1.37
N GLY A 35 8.75 9.03 1.33
CA GLY A 35 9.79 9.60 2.18
C GLY A 35 10.18 11.03 1.80
N GLY A 36 10.67 11.78 2.80
CA GLY A 36 11.43 13.02 2.61
C GLY A 36 10.81 14.04 1.65
N GLN A 37 11.45 14.18 0.48
CA GLN A 37 11.10 15.19 -0.53
C GLN A 37 9.74 14.90 -1.18
N HIS A 38 9.39 13.63 -1.41
CA HIS A 38 8.11 13.27 -2.05
C HIS A 38 6.91 13.61 -1.18
N LEU A 39 7.03 13.48 0.14
CA LEU A 39 6.01 13.99 1.06
C LEU A 39 5.94 15.51 1.01
N ALA A 40 7.08 16.20 1.05
CA ALA A 40 7.12 17.67 1.01
C ALA A 40 6.46 18.22 -0.28
N ASP A 41 6.77 17.63 -1.43
CA ASP A 41 6.17 17.98 -2.72
C ASP A 41 4.67 17.73 -2.73
N ARG A 42 4.22 16.63 -2.12
CA ARG A 42 2.79 16.30 -2.01
C ARG A 42 2.06 17.29 -1.10
N LEU A 43 2.60 17.63 0.08
CA LEU A 43 2.01 18.62 0.99
C LEU A 43 2.07 20.04 0.40
N ALA A 44 3.02 20.30 -0.50
CA ALA A 44 3.11 21.53 -1.28
C ALA A 44 2.16 21.53 -2.50
N GLY A 45 1.46 20.41 -2.78
CA GLY A 45 0.56 20.27 -3.93
C GLY A 45 1.29 20.16 -5.28
N ARG A 46 2.61 19.96 -5.27
CA ARG A 46 3.46 19.86 -6.47
C ARG A 46 3.43 18.47 -7.10
N ARG A 47 3.08 17.44 -6.33
CA ARG A 47 3.06 16.05 -6.78
C ARG A 47 1.77 15.34 -6.34
N SER A 48 0.92 15.00 -7.30
CA SER A 48 -0.14 14.01 -7.13
C SER A 48 0.44 12.62 -7.40
N LEU A 49 0.10 11.63 -6.57
CA LEU A 49 0.47 10.22 -6.77
C LEU A 49 -0.54 9.48 -7.65
N ALA A 50 -1.54 10.20 -8.15
CA ALA A 50 -2.49 9.68 -9.10
C ALA A 50 -1.73 9.50 -10.41
N SER A 51 -1.50 8.23 -10.78
CA SER A 51 -0.93 7.94 -12.09
C SER A 51 -1.96 8.37 -13.11
N PRO A 52 -1.58 9.16 -14.14
CA PRO A 52 -2.53 9.61 -15.15
C PRO A 52 -3.24 8.43 -15.81
N VAL A 53 -2.59 7.26 -15.90
CA VAL A 53 -3.18 6.02 -16.43
C VAL A 53 -4.33 5.51 -15.55
N THR A 54 -4.18 5.55 -14.23
CA THR A 54 -5.22 5.10 -13.29
C THR A 54 -6.38 6.10 -13.27
N ASP A 55 -6.09 7.39 -13.33
CA ASP A 55 -7.09 8.45 -13.42
C ASP A 55 -7.93 8.34 -14.69
N ILE A 56 -7.28 8.13 -15.83
CA ILE A 56 -7.94 7.87 -17.12
C ILE A 56 -8.78 6.59 -17.05
N ALA A 57 -8.30 5.53 -16.40
CA ALA A 57 -9.06 4.28 -16.26
C ALA A 57 -10.29 4.44 -15.35
N ILE A 58 -10.15 5.16 -14.23
CA ILE A 58 -11.26 5.44 -13.29
C ILE A 58 -12.29 6.34 -13.96
N GLU A 59 -11.86 7.39 -14.64
CA GLU A 59 -12.75 8.31 -15.37
C GLU A 59 -13.52 7.57 -16.47
N ARG A 60 -12.85 6.71 -17.24
CA ARG A 60 -13.50 5.85 -18.25
C ARG A 60 -14.49 4.85 -17.65
N ALA A 61 -14.21 4.30 -16.47
CA ALA A 61 -15.08 3.31 -15.83
C ALA A 61 -16.26 3.91 -15.06
N THR A 62 -16.10 5.13 -14.51
CA THR A 62 -17.09 5.74 -13.59
C THR A 62 -17.73 7.02 -14.12
N GLY A 63 -17.24 7.58 -15.22
CA GLY A 63 -17.71 8.86 -15.79
C GLY A 63 -17.51 10.06 -14.86
N ARG A 64 -16.79 9.89 -13.74
CA ARG A 64 -16.51 10.92 -12.75
C ARG A 64 -15.04 11.29 -12.82
N PRO A 65 -14.68 12.60 -12.75
CA PRO A 65 -13.28 12.98 -12.66
C PRO A 65 -12.64 12.28 -11.44
N PRO A 66 -11.39 11.82 -11.55
CA PRO A 66 -10.69 11.17 -10.45
C PRO A 66 -10.75 12.07 -9.21
N PRO A 67 -10.89 11.50 -8.00
CA PRO A 67 -10.82 12.30 -6.79
C PRO A 67 -9.42 12.91 -6.71
N ASN A 68 -9.30 14.19 -7.08
CA ASN A 68 -8.06 14.95 -6.91
C ASN A 68 -7.56 14.68 -5.48
N PRO A 69 -6.31 14.22 -5.29
CA PRO A 69 -5.81 13.98 -3.95
C PRO A 69 -5.98 15.28 -3.17
N PRO A 70 -6.48 15.24 -1.92
CA PRO A 70 -6.76 16.46 -1.20
C PRO A 70 -5.45 17.23 -0.98
N THR A 71 -5.19 18.20 -1.85
CA THR A 71 -4.10 19.16 -1.69
C THR A 71 -4.46 20.21 -0.65
N SER A 72 -5.75 20.32 -0.30
CA SER A 72 -6.22 21.16 0.80
C SER A 72 -5.74 20.65 2.15
N ASP A 73 -5.33 21.57 3.03
CA ASP A 73 -4.86 21.25 4.38
C ASP A 73 -5.87 20.41 5.17
N LEU A 74 -7.16 20.69 5.02
CA LEU A 74 -8.24 19.90 5.63
C LEU A 74 -8.25 18.44 5.16
N GLY A 75 -8.08 18.22 3.86
CA GLY A 75 -8.08 16.85 3.36
C GLY A 75 -6.78 16.11 3.63
N GLN A 76 -5.64 16.82 3.75
CA GLN A 76 -4.40 16.23 4.27
C GLN A 76 -4.56 15.77 5.73
N LEU A 77 -5.26 16.55 6.57
CA LEU A 77 -5.60 16.15 7.94
C LEU A 77 -6.49 14.90 7.98
N ARG A 78 -7.52 14.84 7.13
CA ARG A 78 -8.38 13.65 7.01
C ARG A 78 -7.58 12.41 6.61
N GLN A 79 -6.61 12.57 5.72
CA GLN A 79 -5.75 11.48 5.29
C GLN A 79 -4.81 10.99 6.39
N VAL A 80 -4.22 11.89 7.18
CA VAL A 80 -3.44 11.49 8.36
C VAL A 80 -4.32 10.74 9.36
N ASN A 81 -5.53 11.22 9.62
CA ASN A 81 -6.45 10.56 10.55
C ASN A 81 -6.83 9.15 10.06
N ALA A 82 -7.15 9.01 8.76
CA ALA A 82 -7.41 7.70 8.17
C ALA A 82 -6.21 6.76 8.32
N LEU A 83 -5.00 7.25 8.08
CA LEU A 83 -3.77 6.48 8.22
C LEU A 83 -3.54 6.04 9.67
N GLN A 84 -3.77 6.91 10.66
CA GLN A 84 -3.72 6.54 12.08
C GLN A 84 -4.80 5.52 12.44
N SER A 85 -6.02 5.67 11.93
CA SER A 85 -7.10 4.71 12.15
C SER A 85 -6.76 3.31 11.61
N LEU A 86 -6.00 3.22 10.51
CA LEU A 86 -5.48 1.96 9.98
C LEU A 86 -4.38 1.39 10.90
N LEU A 87 -3.41 2.21 11.32
CA LEU A 87 -2.32 1.79 12.20
C LEU A 87 -2.79 1.29 13.57
N ASP A 88 -3.88 1.85 14.10
CA ASP A 88 -4.43 1.46 15.39
C ASP A 88 -5.38 0.24 15.29
N ASP A 89 -5.42 -0.41 14.12
CA ASP A 89 -6.25 -1.58 13.81
C ASP A 89 -7.73 -1.33 14.10
N ARG A 90 -8.20 -0.08 13.97
CA ARG A 90 -9.56 0.31 14.35
C ARG A 90 -10.60 -0.54 13.63
N TYR A 91 -10.45 -0.72 12.33
CA TYR A 91 -11.39 -1.48 11.51
C TYR A 91 -11.35 -2.97 11.80
N LYS A 92 -10.18 -3.53 12.13
CA LYS A 92 -10.06 -4.92 12.59
C LYS A 92 -10.79 -5.14 13.91
N LYS A 93 -10.74 -4.16 14.82
CA LYS A 93 -11.44 -4.22 16.12
C LYS A 93 -12.94 -4.03 15.97
N THR A 94 -13.39 -3.11 15.11
CA THR A 94 -14.81 -2.82 14.88
C THR A 94 -15.49 -3.90 14.05
N HIS A 95 -14.84 -4.40 13.00
CA HIS A 95 -15.35 -5.42 12.10
C HIS A 95 -14.56 -6.71 12.30
N ARG A 96 -14.75 -7.34 13.46
CA ARG A 96 -14.10 -8.63 13.75
C ARG A 96 -14.64 -9.68 12.79
N LEU A 97 -13.77 -10.20 11.93
CA LEU A 97 -14.08 -11.34 11.08
C LEU A 97 -13.97 -12.60 11.93
N THR A 98 -15.12 -13.12 12.38
CA THR A 98 -15.19 -14.33 13.20
C THR A 98 -16.14 -15.36 12.59
N GLY A 99 -15.92 -16.62 12.95
CA GLY A 99 -16.84 -17.71 12.62
C GLY A 99 -16.68 -18.26 11.19
N PRO A 100 -17.77 -18.80 10.60
CA PRO A 100 -17.75 -19.57 9.35
C PRO A 100 -17.22 -18.81 8.12
N LEU A 101 -17.11 -17.48 8.20
CA LEU A 101 -16.59 -16.65 7.11
C LEU A 101 -15.09 -16.86 6.88
N MET A 102 -14.31 -17.15 7.94
CA MET A 102 -12.86 -17.41 7.85
C MET A 102 -12.55 -18.89 7.63
N THR A 103 -13.56 -19.76 7.62
CA THR A 103 -13.42 -21.21 7.45
C THR A 103 -14.47 -21.70 6.43
N PRO A 104 -14.29 -21.38 5.14
CA PRO A 104 -15.28 -21.73 4.13
C PRO A 104 -15.48 -23.24 4.10
N ARG A 105 -16.74 -23.68 3.95
CA ARG A 105 -17.11 -25.10 4.05
C ARG A 105 -16.37 -26.00 3.03
N SER A 106 -15.97 -25.44 1.89
CA SER A 106 -15.22 -26.15 0.85
C SER A 106 -13.76 -26.39 1.23
N ASN A 107 -13.14 -25.49 2.00
CA ASN A 107 -11.78 -25.63 2.48
C ASN A 107 -11.58 -24.83 3.79
N PRO A 108 -11.60 -25.50 4.97
CA PRO A 108 -11.50 -24.80 6.24
C PRO A 108 -10.12 -24.17 6.49
N THR A 109 -9.06 -24.63 5.82
CA THR A 109 -7.69 -24.09 5.96
C THR A 109 -7.32 -23.08 4.87
N TYR A 110 -8.26 -22.72 4.00
CA TYR A 110 -7.97 -21.86 2.83
C TYR A 110 -7.21 -20.57 3.16
N TYR A 111 -7.70 -19.78 4.13
CA TYR A 111 -7.06 -18.51 4.47
C TYR A 111 -5.76 -18.68 5.24
N THR A 112 -5.61 -19.76 6.03
CA THR A 112 -4.35 -20.04 6.72
C THR A 112 -3.28 -20.44 5.72
N ASP A 113 -3.63 -21.30 4.77
CA ASP A 113 -2.74 -21.75 3.70
C ASP A 113 -2.31 -20.57 2.83
N LEU A 114 -3.25 -19.68 2.48
CA LEU A 114 -2.94 -18.44 1.76
C LEU A 114 -1.96 -17.54 2.51
N ILE A 115 -2.18 -17.30 3.81
CA ILE A 115 -1.28 -16.46 4.63
C ILE A 115 0.13 -17.07 4.63
N THR A 116 0.24 -18.39 4.82
CA THR A 116 1.52 -19.09 4.77
C THR A 116 2.18 -18.96 3.39
N GLU A 117 1.43 -19.16 2.30
CA GLU A 117 1.95 -18.96 0.95
C GLU A 117 2.40 -17.52 0.68
N LEU A 118 1.68 -16.53 1.20
CA LEU A 118 2.01 -15.10 1.09
C LEU A 118 3.29 -14.74 1.86
N GLU A 119 3.50 -15.32 3.04
CA GLU A 119 4.73 -15.14 3.84
C GLU A 119 5.93 -15.88 3.22
N GLU A 120 5.69 -17.02 2.59
CA GLU A 120 6.71 -17.79 1.87
C GLU A 120 7.03 -17.21 0.48
N ALA A 121 6.12 -16.45 -0.14
CA ALA A 121 6.26 -15.93 -1.50
C ALA A 121 7.56 -15.13 -1.78
N PRO A 122 8.10 -14.29 -0.86
CA PRO A 122 9.31 -13.52 -1.09
C PRO A 122 10.54 -14.43 -1.29
N THR A 123 10.59 -15.55 -0.54
CA THR A 123 11.71 -16.49 -0.58
C THR A 123 11.48 -17.64 -1.57
N ARG A 124 10.24 -17.94 -1.96
CA ARG A 124 9.90 -19.19 -2.67
C ARG A 124 9.77 -19.08 -4.19
N SER A 125 9.56 -17.90 -4.80
CA SER A 125 9.15 -17.87 -6.23
C SER A 125 9.76 -16.78 -7.14
N PHE A 126 10.39 -15.72 -6.61
CA PHE A 126 11.01 -14.70 -7.48
C PHE A 126 12.36 -15.19 -8.06
N LEU A 127 13.29 -15.64 -7.22
CA LEU A 127 14.58 -16.22 -7.66
C LEU A 127 14.39 -17.52 -8.44
N GLY A 128 13.38 -18.34 -8.09
CA GLY A 128 13.05 -19.58 -8.78
C GLY A 128 12.53 -19.35 -10.21
N ARG A 129 11.72 -18.30 -10.44
CA ARG A 129 11.28 -17.90 -11.78
C ARG A 129 12.40 -17.26 -12.59
N VAL A 130 13.27 -16.45 -11.98
CA VAL A 130 14.45 -15.86 -12.65
C VAL A 130 15.46 -16.94 -13.04
N ARG A 131 15.77 -17.89 -12.14
CA ARG A 131 16.63 -19.04 -12.41
C ARG A 131 16.05 -19.96 -13.49
N LYS A 132 14.72 -20.18 -13.51
CA LYS A 132 14.05 -20.92 -14.60
C LYS A 132 14.15 -20.19 -15.96
N ARG A 133 14.13 -18.86 -15.97
CA ARG A 133 14.31 -18.05 -17.20
C ARG A 133 15.76 -18.02 -17.69
N LEU A 134 16.73 -17.95 -16.79
CA LEU A 134 18.17 -18.00 -17.14
C LEU A 134 18.63 -19.41 -17.54
N GLY A 135 18.17 -20.45 -16.84
CA GLY A 135 18.53 -21.84 -17.14
C GLY A 135 17.96 -22.36 -18.48
N GLY A 136 16.93 -21.71 -19.02
CA GLY A 136 16.42 -21.99 -20.37
C GLY A 136 17.21 -21.31 -21.49
N MET A 137 18.02 -20.30 -21.19
CA MET A 137 18.77 -19.50 -22.17
C MET A 137 20.12 -20.14 -22.54
N PHE A 138 20.65 -21.04 -21.70
CA PHE A 138 21.90 -21.77 -21.92
C PHE A 138 21.72 -23.16 -22.55
N ARG A 139 20.55 -23.45 -23.16
CA ARG A 139 20.27 -24.73 -23.83
C ARG A 139 20.05 -24.58 -25.35
N LEU A 140 20.70 -23.56 -25.93
CA LEU A 140 20.81 -23.34 -27.37
C LEU A 140 22.29 -23.21 -27.77
N SER A 141 23.07 -24.26 -27.51
CA SER A 141 24.34 -24.55 -28.21
C SER A 141 24.37 -26.01 -28.61
#